data_AF-A0A1Q9Q2Q8-F1
#
_entry.id   AF-A0A1Q9Q2Q8-F1
#
_cell.length_a   1.000
_cell.length_b   1.000
_cell.length_c   1.000
_cell.angle_alpha   90.00
_cell.angle_beta   90.00
_cell.angle_gamma   90.00
#
_symmetry.space_group_name_H-M   'P 1'
#
loop_
_entity.id
_entity.type
_entity.pdbx_description
1 polymer ?
#
loop_
_entity_poly.entity_id
_entity_poly.type
_entity_poly.pdbx_seq_one_letter_code
_entity_poly.pdbx_strand_id
1 'polypeptide(L)'
;MMNKRILYFVLFTLILAVFVSPLASSRPDGLERVAHDLSFIENEKNPFYEVFPDYSLSFIPIEYLSTAFSGLFGLLIIAALTLASLWLVRKFNRT
;
A
#
# COMPACT_ATOMS: atom_id res chain seq x y z
N MET A 1 24.90 -9.03 12.40
CA MET A 1 23.86 -10.08 12.30
C MET A 1 22.50 -9.42 12.42
N MET A 2 21.57 -9.69 11.52
CA MET A 2 20.21 -9.15 11.60
C MET A 2 19.50 -9.76 12.82
N ASN A 3 18.90 -8.92 13.66
CA ASN A 3 18.14 -9.41 14.82
C ASN A 3 16.99 -10.30 14.29
N LYS A 4 16.89 -11.54 14.78
CA LYS A 4 15.83 -12.48 14.38
C LYS A 4 14.43 -11.87 14.52
N ARG A 5 14.23 -10.98 15.49
CA ARG A 5 12.96 -10.23 15.66
C ARG A 5 12.61 -9.39 14.45
N ILE A 6 13.57 -8.66 13.88
CA ILE A 6 13.36 -7.81 12.69
C ILE A 6 12.98 -8.69 11.51
N LEU A 7 13.67 -9.82 11.33
CA LEU A 7 13.33 -10.78 10.28
C LEU A 7 11.89 -11.29 10.41
N TYR A 8 11.44 -11.63 11.62
CA TYR A 8 10.05 -12.05 11.85
C TYR A 8 9.04 -10.96 11.52
N PHE A 9 9.30 -9.70 11.90
CA PHE A 9 8.40 -8.59 11.53
C PHE A 9 8.33 -8.37 10.03
N VAL A 10 9.47 -8.41 9.33
CA VAL A 10 9.49 -8.26 7.86
C VAL A 10 8.71 -9.40 7.20
N LEU A 11 8.91 -10.64 7.63
CA LEU A 11 8.20 -11.79 7.09
C LEU A 11 6.69 -11.70 7.38
N PHE A 12 6.31 -11.30 8.59
CA PHE A 12 4.91 -11.11 8.97
C PHE A 12 4.23 -10.05 8.10
N THR A 13 4.85 -8.88 7.92
CA THR A 13 4.33 -7.82 7.06
C THR A 13 4.20 -8.28 5.60
N LEU A 14 5.16 -9.04 5.09
CA LEU A 14 5.10 -9.58 3.73
C LEU A 14 3.92 -10.54 3.57
N ILE A 15 3.69 -11.40 4.56
CA ILE A 15 2.55 -12.33 4.55
C ILE A 15 1.23 -11.54 4.56
N LEU A 16 1.11 -10.52 5.41
CA LEU A 16 -0.08 -9.68 5.45
C LEU A 16 -0.33 -8.97 4.11
N ALA A 17 0.70 -8.36 3.55
CA ALA A 17 0.59 -7.60 2.29
C ALA A 17 0.19 -8.48 1.10
N VAL A 18 0.71 -9.70 1.01
CA VAL A 18 0.49 -10.57 -0.16
C VAL A 18 -0.74 -11.48 0.01
N PHE A 19 -0.95 -12.06 1.19
CA PHE A 19 -1.98 -13.08 1.38
C PHE A 19 -3.23 -12.57 2.10
N VAL A 20 -3.10 -11.57 2.98
CA VAL A 20 -4.23 -11.05 3.75
C VAL A 20 -4.89 -9.86 3.06
N SER A 21 -4.11 -9.00 2.39
CA SER A 21 -4.63 -7.84 1.64
C SER A 21 -5.72 -8.20 0.62
N PRO A 22 -5.60 -9.28 -0.20
CA PRO A 22 -6.64 -9.64 -1.16
C PRO A 22 -7.96 -10.13 -0.52
N LEU A 23 -7.95 -10.40 0.79
CA LEU A 23 -9.15 -10.76 1.55
C LEU A 23 -9.87 -9.53 2.11
N ALA A 24 -9.42 -8.32 1.76
CA ALA A 24 -10.10 -7.08 2.11
C ALA A 24 -11.53 -7.05 1.54
N SER A 25 -12.44 -6.44 2.28
CA SER A 25 -13.85 -6.36 1.90
C SER A 25 -14.05 -5.45 0.69
N SER A 26 -14.73 -5.93 -0.35
CA SER A 26 -15.15 -5.16 -1.53
C SER A 26 -16.37 -4.23 -1.27
N ARG A 27 -16.63 -3.88 -0.01
CA ARG A 27 -17.78 -3.02 0.36
C ARG A 27 -17.30 -1.58 0.45
N PRO A 28 -18.18 -0.60 0.13
CA PRO A 28 -17.82 0.80 0.22
C PRO A 28 -17.34 1.13 1.63
N ASP A 29 -16.31 1.95 1.72
CA ASP A 29 -15.80 2.38 3.00
C ASP A 29 -16.80 3.32 3.72
N GLY A 30 -16.48 3.74 4.93
CA GLY A 30 -17.39 4.58 5.71
C GLY A 30 -17.68 5.94 5.07
N LEU A 31 -16.72 6.51 4.33
CA LEU A 31 -16.87 7.79 3.66
C LEU A 31 -17.68 7.63 2.37
N GLU A 32 -17.34 6.63 1.57
CA GLU A 32 -18.03 6.28 0.33
C GLU A 32 -19.48 5.89 0.59
N ARG A 33 -19.74 5.12 1.66
CA ARG A 33 -21.10 4.78 2.08
C ARG A 33 -21.93 6.00 2.47
N VAL A 34 -21.35 6.94 3.23
CA VAL A 34 -22.03 8.20 3.58
C VAL A 34 -22.29 9.03 2.32
N ALA A 35 -21.34 9.04 1.37
CA ALA A 35 -21.48 9.74 0.10
C ALA A 35 -22.60 9.15 -0.78
N HIS A 36 -22.74 7.82 -0.79
CA HIS A 36 -23.87 7.14 -1.41
C HIS A 36 -25.20 7.48 -0.72
N ASP A 37 -25.25 7.35 0.62
CA ASP A 37 -26.47 7.56 1.40
C ASP A 37 -26.99 9.01 1.27
N LEU A 38 -26.07 9.99 1.17
CA LEU A 38 -26.38 11.41 0.98
C LEU A 38 -26.38 11.86 -0.49
N SER A 39 -26.25 10.92 -1.43
CA SER A 39 -26.32 11.18 -2.89
C SER A 39 -25.35 12.25 -3.41
N PHE A 40 -24.16 12.38 -2.79
CA PHE A 40 -23.12 13.30 -3.26
C PHE A 40 -21.88 12.61 -3.82
N ILE A 41 -21.89 11.27 -3.94
CA ILE A 41 -20.79 10.50 -4.54
C ILE A 41 -20.38 11.02 -5.93
N GLU A 42 -21.35 11.52 -6.72
CA GLU A 42 -21.08 12.09 -8.06
C GLU A 42 -20.23 13.38 -8.03
N ASN A 43 -20.10 14.03 -6.87
CA ASN A 43 -19.23 15.19 -6.68
C ASN A 43 -17.78 14.79 -6.37
N GLU A 44 -17.47 13.50 -6.31
CA GLU A 44 -16.11 13.01 -6.14
C GLU A 44 -15.21 13.54 -7.26
N LYS A 45 -14.07 14.09 -6.86
CA LYS A 45 -13.07 14.59 -7.79
C LYS A 45 -11.94 13.59 -7.88
N ASN A 46 -11.73 13.07 -9.09
CA ASN A 46 -10.58 12.23 -9.35
C ASN A 46 -9.29 13.03 -9.09
N PRO A 47 -8.28 12.41 -8.46
CA PRO A 47 -6.97 13.02 -8.32
C PRO A 47 -6.34 13.29 -9.69
N PHE A 48 -5.39 14.23 -9.74
CA PHE A 48 -4.69 14.55 -10.98
C PHE A 48 -3.85 13.37 -11.53
N TYR A 49 -3.45 12.44 -10.65
CA TYR A 49 -2.69 11.26 -11.00
C TYR A 49 -3.04 10.06 -10.11
N GLU A 50 -3.24 8.90 -10.73
CA GLU A 50 -3.58 7.64 -10.05
C GLU A 50 -2.50 6.60 -10.37
N VAL A 51 -1.70 6.23 -9.37
CA VAL A 51 -0.64 5.22 -9.54
C VAL A 51 -1.24 3.81 -9.49
N PHE A 52 -2.06 3.55 -8.46
CA PHE A 52 -2.70 2.27 -8.17
C PHE A 52 -4.15 2.54 -7.73
N PRO A 53 -5.04 2.95 -8.66
CA PRO A 53 -6.44 3.21 -8.32
C PRO A 53 -7.06 1.95 -7.71
N ASP A 54 -7.68 2.09 -6.53
CA ASP A 54 -8.26 0.99 -5.76
C ASP A 54 -7.34 -0.22 -5.56
N TYR A 55 -6.04 0.03 -5.41
CA TYR A 55 -5.02 -1.02 -5.32
C TYR A 55 -4.94 -1.96 -6.53
N SER A 56 -5.40 -1.50 -7.70
CA SER A 56 -5.37 -2.24 -8.95
C SER A 56 -4.14 -1.91 -9.81
N LEU A 57 -3.70 -2.92 -10.56
CA LEU A 57 -2.67 -2.88 -11.58
C LEU A 57 -3.30 -3.19 -12.93
N SER A 58 -3.37 -2.20 -13.82
CA SER A 58 -4.08 -2.31 -15.11
C SER A 58 -3.55 -3.40 -16.04
N PHE A 59 -2.33 -3.90 -15.79
CA PHE A 59 -1.71 -4.99 -16.56
C PHE A 59 -1.97 -6.40 -15.96
N ILE A 60 -2.64 -6.50 -14.81
CA ILE A 60 -3.00 -7.78 -14.16
C ILE A 60 -4.52 -7.94 -14.18
N PRO A 61 -5.07 -8.89 -14.96
CA PRO A 61 -6.52 -9.06 -15.08
C PRO A 61 -7.17 -9.74 -13.87
N ILE A 62 -6.38 -10.40 -13.02
CA ILE A 62 -6.88 -11.12 -11.84
C ILE A 62 -6.85 -10.16 -10.64
N GLU A 63 -8.03 -9.75 -10.16
CA GLU A 63 -8.20 -8.76 -9.08
C GLU A 63 -7.37 -9.09 -7.83
N TYR A 64 -7.51 -10.29 -7.26
CA TYR A 64 -6.75 -10.71 -6.08
C TYR A 64 -5.22 -10.62 -6.26
N LEU A 65 -4.75 -10.93 -7.46
CA LEU A 65 -3.33 -10.89 -7.79
C LEU A 65 -2.88 -9.43 -7.96
N SER A 66 -3.72 -8.60 -8.56
CA SER A 66 -3.57 -7.15 -8.70
C SER A 66 -3.37 -6.48 -7.33
N THR A 67 -4.28 -6.74 -6.38
CA THR A 67 -4.23 -6.21 -5.01
C THR A 67 -2.99 -6.69 -4.25
N ALA A 68 -2.63 -7.98 -4.37
CA ALA A 68 -1.45 -8.53 -3.72
C ALA A 68 -0.16 -7.87 -4.22
N PHE A 69 -0.03 -7.70 -5.54
CA PHE A 69 1.15 -7.05 -6.13
C PHE A 69 1.20 -5.57 -5.83
N SER A 70 0.08 -4.85 -5.83
CA SER A 70 0.00 -3.45 -5.41
C SER A 70 0.50 -3.27 -3.97
N GLY A 71 0.03 -4.12 -3.05
CA GLY A 71 0.52 -4.15 -1.66
C GLY A 71 2.02 -4.43 -1.55
N LEU A 72 2.53 -5.37 -2.35
CA LEU A 72 3.97 -5.67 -2.40
C LEU A 72 4.79 -4.48 -2.91
N PHE A 73 4.34 -3.80 -3.98
CA PHE A 73 5.01 -2.61 -4.50
C PHE A 73 5.01 -1.48 -3.47
N GLY A 74 3.89 -1.21 -2.80
CA GLY A 74 3.80 -0.22 -1.73
C GLY A 74 4.80 -0.51 -0.60
N LEU A 75 4.88 -1.77 -0.16
CA LEU A 75 5.85 -2.20 0.86
C LEU A 75 7.30 -1.94 0.42
N LEU A 76 7.66 -2.30 -0.82
CA LEU A 76 9.01 -2.10 -1.35
C LEU A 76 9.36 -0.62 -1.47
N ILE A 77 8.42 0.22 -1.92
CA ILE A 77 8.62 1.67 -2.04
C ILE A 77 8.90 2.28 -0.66
N ILE A 78 8.07 1.98 0.35
CA ILE A 78 8.28 2.50 1.70
C ILE A 78 9.59 1.98 2.31
N ALA A 79 9.93 0.71 2.10
CA ALA A 79 11.21 0.15 2.53
C ALA A 79 12.40 0.88 1.89
N ALA A 80 12.33 1.16 0.58
CA ALA A 80 13.37 1.90 -0.13
C ALA A 80 13.50 3.34 0.38
N LEU A 81 12.38 4.06 0.52
CA LEU A 81 12.36 5.43 1.02
C LEU A 81 12.91 5.52 2.44
N THR A 82 12.50 4.64 3.35
CA THR A 82 12.99 4.64 4.73
C THR A 82 14.48 4.36 4.81
N LEU A 83 14.99 3.39 4.05
CA LEU A 83 16.42 3.10 3.97
C LEU A 83 17.21 4.26 3.35
N ALA A 84 16.68 4.88 2.29
CA ALA A 84 17.29 6.04 1.64
C ALA A 84 17.36 7.25 2.59
N SER A 85 16.28 7.57 3.30
CA SER A 85 16.26 8.62 4.32
C SER A 85 17.27 8.35 5.43
N LEU A 86 17.32 7.12 5.94
CA LEU A 86 18.27 6.73 6.99
C LEU A 86 19.73 6.83 6.50
N TRP A 87 19.99 6.42 5.26
CA TRP A 87 21.30 6.56 4.63
C TRP A 87 21.70 8.04 4.47
N LEU A 88 20.77 8.88 4.03
CA LEU A 88 20.98 10.31 3.85
C LEU A 88 21.32 10.99 5.18
N VAL A 89 20.54 10.76 6.24
CA VAL A 89 20.79 11.30 7.58
C VAL A 89 22.16 10.86 8.11
N ARG A 90 22.52 9.59 7.92
CA ARG A 90 23.84 9.06 8.32
C ARG A 90 24.99 9.67 7.54
N LYS A 91 24.77 10.04 6.27
CA LYS A 91 25.78 10.71 5.45
C LYS A 91 26.04 12.13 5.94
N PHE A 92 24.98 12.87 6.33
CA PHE A 92 25.11 14.23 6.86
C PHE A 92 25.66 14.28 8.29
N ASN A 93 25.29 13.35 9.17
CA ASN A 93 25.80 13.31 10.55
C ASN A 93 27.23 12.73 10.68
N ARG A 94 27.90 12.40 9.57
CA ARG A 94 29.28 11.88 9.55
C ARG A 94 30.33 12.93 9.17
N THR A 95 29.94 14.19 9.04
CA THR A 95 30.82 15.37 9.03
C THR A 95 30.80 16.04 10.38
#